data_AF-A0A950N6I8-F1
#
_entry.id   AF-A0A950N6I8-F1
#
_cell.length_a   1.000
_cell.length_b   1.000
_cell.length_c   1.000
_cell.angle_alpha   90.00
_cell.angle_beta   90.00
_cell.angle_gamma   90.00
#
_symmetry.space_group_name_H-M   'P 1'
#
loop_
_entity.id
_entity.type
_entity.pdbx_description
1 polymer ?
#
loop_
_entity_poly.entity_id
_entity_poly.type
_entity_poly.pdbx_seq_one_letter_code
_entity_poly.pdbx_strand_id
1 'polypeptide(L)'
;MSDTTPRVALPLLAAAQSQKHVTHNEALLELDALIPTVILDRDLSAPPSGPSDGDTYLVKATGSGGWTGQSGKLAYAIDGGWRFYAPFEGFTAYVADEAKLIFYNGSAWIDFGSAVPLQNVPMLGVNATADSTNKLTVASAAVLFNNIGNGVQAKLNKNASGDTASLLYQTNFSGRAEIGLAGDDNFHFKVSPDGSTFYEALVLNRNTGSQLLKHVDISSTTALGATHLGRLVRADASGGAYNVTLPASADADDWVIVRKKDSSANRIAVKTSGGTDMAWLSSQYDEAMFAFWDGAWTPLRWNIAPLSQVFTASGSYTKPPLAKTVDAVVIGAGAGGGSGRRGAAGSARSGGQGGQSGVLNRFSFPASLIGGSETVTVGSGGAGGAAQTSDSSDGNAGSSGGSSSFGTHLAALGGQAGVGGGTVNAASLVTINALSGALAATVAATATGAVPAASQDAAGPTNGGNGGGVSLGNVAFAGASGANGSVASSTRTNGGAAGSTGSNGSAGGSVTDTAQQWGGAGGGGGGGNSAGAGGAGGAGGTPGGGGGGGGASVNGSASGAGAAGGRGEVRLTAYF
;
A
#
# COMPACT_ATOMS: atom_id res chain seq x y z
N MET A 1 82.14 35.45 -58.39
CA MET A 1 81.51 34.28 -57.74
C MET A 1 81.39 34.62 -56.27
N SER A 2 80.28 34.30 -55.63
CA SER A 2 80.11 34.47 -54.18
C SER A 2 81.11 33.58 -53.43
N ASP A 3 81.68 34.06 -52.33
CA ASP A 3 82.58 33.28 -51.46
C ASP A 3 81.80 32.52 -50.36
N THR A 4 80.46 32.63 -50.35
CA THR A 4 79.57 31.96 -49.39
C THR A 4 78.33 31.38 -50.08
N THR A 5 77.67 30.41 -49.44
CA THR A 5 76.36 29.92 -49.86
C THR A 5 75.27 31.01 -49.69
N PRO A 6 74.25 31.06 -50.56
CA PRO A 6 73.26 32.12 -50.57
C PRO A 6 72.38 32.29 -49.32
N ARG A 7 71.93 31.20 -48.67
CA ARG A 7 70.89 31.30 -47.63
C ARG A 7 71.46 31.38 -46.22
N VAL A 8 72.38 30.50 -45.88
CA VAL A 8 72.98 30.39 -44.54
C VAL A 8 74.43 30.91 -44.48
N ALA A 9 74.93 31.49 -45.57
CA ALA A 9 76.25 32.13 -45.64
C ALA A 9 77.42 31.21 -45.24
N LEU A 10 77.37 29.93 -45.63
CA LEU A 10 78.46 28.98 -45.38
C LEU A 10 79.65 29.31 -46.29
N PRO A 11 80.90 29.41 -45.78
CA PRO A 11 82.06 29.72 -46.61
C PRO A 11 82.36 28.66 -47.66
N LEU A 12 82.56 29.07 -48.91
CA LEU A 12 83.00 28.22 -50.02
C LEU A 12 84.53 28.16 -50.11
N LEU A 13 85.07 27.02 -50.51
CA LEU A 13 86.50 26.87 -50.76
C LEU A 13 86.89 27.56 -52.07
N ALA A 14 87.98 28.34 -52.03
CA ALA A 14 88.56 28.98 -53.21
C ALA A 14 89.07 27.96 -54.24
N ALA A 15 89.07 28.37 -55.52
CA ALA A 15 89.58 27.56 -56.62
C ALA A 15 91.08 27.21 -56.45
N ALA A 16 91.56 26.21 -57.22
CA ALA A 16 92.95 25.72 -57.24
C ALA A 16 93.44 24.91 -56.00
N GLN A 17 92.53 24.47 -55.13
CA GLN A 17 92.83 23.54 -54.03
C GLN A 17 92.79 22.05 -54.45
N SER A 18 93.60 21.63 -55.44
CA SER A 18 93.63 20.25 -55.98
C SER A 18 92.25 19.68 -56.32
N GLN A 19 91.37 20.49 -56.89
CA GLN A 19 89.97 20.16 -57.21
C GLN A 19 89.05 19.77 -56.03
N LYS A 20 89.50 19.87 -54.76
CA LYS A 20 88.65 19.59 -53.58
C LYS A 20 87.49 20.57 -53.42
N HIS A 21 87.68 21.82 -53.86
CA HIS A 21 86.63 22.86 -53.87
C HIS A 21 85.41 22.46 -54.68
N VAL A 22 85.55 21.59 -55.70
CA VAL A 22 84.43 21.16 -56.54
C VAL A 22 83.43 20.36 -55.70
N THR A 23 83.84 19.20 -55.17
CA THR A 23 82.91 18.31 -54.44
C THR A 23 82.46 18.87 -53.10
N HIS A 24 83.31 19.64 -52.42
CA HIS A 24 82.94 20.20 -51.12
C HIS A 24 81.97 21.38 -51.24
N ASN A 25 82.20 22.31 -52.19
CA ASN A 25 81.28 23.43 -52.38
C ASN A 25 79.90 22.94 -52.87
N GLU A 26 79.87 21.87 -53.68
CA GLU A 26 78.63 21.20 -54.08
C GLU A 26 77.85 20.67 -52.87
N ALA A 27 78.53 20.01 -51.92
CA ALA A 27 77.91 19.55 -50.69
C ALA A 27 77.42 20.70 -49.79
N LEU A 28 78.15 21.82 -49.75
CA LEU A 28 77.73 23.01 -48.99
C LEU A 28 76.50 23.69 -49.60
N LEU A 29 76.38 23.72 -50.93
CA LEU A 29 75.20 24.25 -51.62
C LEU A 29 73.97 23.33 -51.44
N GLU A 30 74.16 22.01 -51.46
CA GLU A 30 73.11 21.07 -51.08
C GLU A 30 72.68 21.25 -49.62
N LEU A 31 73.65 21.45 -48.72
CA LEU A 31 73.37 21.73 -47.33
C LEU A 31 72.61 23.05 -47.15
N ASP A 32 72.97 24.11 -47.89
CA ASP A 32 72.29 25.40 -47.90
C ASP A 32 70.83 25.30 -48.36
N ALA A 33 70.54 24.42 -49.32
CA ALA A 33 69.17 24.14 -49.78
C ALA A 33 68.34 23.35 -48.74
N LEU A 34 68.96 22.43 -47.99
CA LEU A 34 68.28 21.47 -47.11
C LEU A 34 68.23 21.88 -45.62
N ILE A 35 69.13 22.75 -45.14
CA ILE A 35 69.12 23.29 -43.77
C ILE A 35 68.02 24.37 -43.62
N PRO A 36 67.33 24.45 -42.45
CA PRO A 36 65.87 24.42 -42.36
C PRO A 36 65.21 25.17 -43.51
N THR A 37 64.61 24.40 -44.41
CA THR A 37 64.17 24.91 -45.70
C THR A 37 62.96 25.82 -45.52
N VAL A 38 63.21 27.13 -45.47
CA VAL A 38 62.22 28.12 -45.90
C VAL A 38 62.04 27.99 -47.40
N ILE A 39 60.92 27.45 -47.84
CA ILE A 39 60.47 27.56 -49.23
C ILE A 39 59.56 28.77 -49.36
N LEU A 40 59.67 29.48 -50.47
CA LEU A 40 58.89 30.69 -50.70
C LEU A 40 57.43 30.36 -51.04
N ASP A 41 57.22 29.29 -51.79
CA ASP A 41 55.91 28.85 -52.27
C ASP A 41 55.99 27.35 -52.60
N ARG A 42 54.86 26.64 -52.48
CA ARG A 42 54.72 25.21 -52.79
C ARG A 42 53.69 24.86 -53.87
N ASP A 43 52.93 25.82 -54.39
CA ASP A 43 51.79 25.59 -55.27
C ASP A 43 51.96 26.10 -56.71
N LEU A 44 53.16 26.58 -57.04
CA LEU A 44 53.58 26.96 -58.40
C LEU A 44 53.85 25.74 -59.30
N SER A 45 53.29 25.78 -60.51
CA SER A 45 53.55 24.78 -61.57
C SER A 45 54.70 25.17 -62.51
N ALA A 46 55.18 26.41 -62.50
CA ALA A 46 56.29 26.88 -63.34
C ALA A 46 57.25 27.75 -62.51
N PRO A 47 58.55 27.75 -62.82
CA PRO A 47 59.51 28.61 -62.11
C PRO A 47 59.17 30.10 -62.30
N PRO A 48 59.34 30.94 -61.26
CA PRO A 48 59.20 32.38 -61.37
C PRO A 48 60.24 32.98 -62.34
N SER A 49 59.90 34.12 -62.96
CA SER A 49 60.82 34.85 -63.82
C SER A 49 61.83 35.65 -62.97
N GLY A 50 63.09 35.22 -62.93
CA GLY A 50 64.17 35.90 -62.21
C GLY A 50 64.27 35.53 -60.73
N PRO A 51 64.42 34.24 -60.38
CA PRO A 51 64.72 33.85 -59.01
C PRO A 51 66.09 34.40 -58.58
N SER A 52 66.22 34.77 -57.31
CA SER A 52 67.51 35.08 -56.70
C SER A 52 68.21 33.80 -56.26
N ASP A 53 69.54 33.79 -56.26
CA ASP A 53 70.29 32.67 -55.69
C ASP A 53 69.88 32.46 -54.23
N GLY A 54 69.53 31.22 -53.87
CA GLY A 54 69.00 30.86 -52.56
C GLY A 54 67.47 30.77 -52.47
N ASP A 55 66.74 31.23 -53.48
CA ASP A 55 65.28 31.04 -53.50
C ASP A 55 64.95 29.55 -53.63
N THR A 56 64.18 29.03 -52.67
CA THR A 56 63.75 27.62 -52.67
C THR A 56 62.25 27.52 -52.85
N TYR A 57 61.80 26.61 -53.70
CA TYR A 57 60.38 26.31 -53.93
C TYR A 57 60.12 24.81 -53.80
N LEU A 58 58.89 24.42 -53.49
CA LEU A 58 58.45 23.03 -53.67
C LEU A 58 57.78 22.90 -55.04
N VAL A 59 58.33 22.03 -55.90
CA VAL A 59 57.76 21.83 -57.24
C VAL A 59 56.43 21.09 -57.13
N LYS A 60 55.36 21.71 -57.61
CA LYS A 60 54.03 21.10 -57.66
C LYS A 60 54.03 19.81 -58.49
N ALA A 61 53.04 18.94 -58.23
CA ALA A 61 52.87 17.68 -58.94
C ALA A 61 52.85 17.80 -60.48
N THR A 62 52.50 18.98 -61.01
CA THR A 62 52.44 19.32 -62.44
C THR A 62 53.52 20.32 -62.88
N GLY A 63 54.76 20.14 -62.42
CA GLY A 63 55.89 21.00 -62.79
C GLY A 63 56.07 21.13 -64.31
N SER A 64 56.30 22.35 -64.78
CA SER A 64 56.41 22.74 -66.18
C SER A 64 57.61 23.67 -66.40
N GLY A 65 57.98 23.93 -67.66
CA GLY A 65 59.17 24.71 -67.99
C GLY A 65 60.43 24.09 -67.40
N GLY A 66 61.25 24.90 -66.72
CA GLY A 66 62.48 24.46 -66.03
C GLY A 66 62.25 23.45 -64.90
N TRP A 67 61.01 23.21 -64.47
CA TRP A 67 60.65 22.25 -63.42
C TRP A 67 60.07 20.93 -63.96
N THR A 68 60.05 20.74 -65.28
CA THR A 68 59.51 19.53 -65.91
C THR A 68 60.22 18.27 -65.40
N GLY A 69 59.45 17.29 -64.91
CA GLY A 69 59.97 16.02 -64.39
C GLY A 69 60.54 16.08 -62.96
N GLN A 70 60.41 17.22 -62.26
CA GLN A 70 60.95 17.43 -60.92
C GLN A 70 59.86 17.55 -59.83
N SER A 71 58.65 17.09 -60.12
CA SER A 71 57.50 17.11 -59.21
C SER A 71 57.82 16.58 -57.81
N GLY A 72 57.43 17.32 -56.77
CA GLY A 72 57.61 16.97 -55.36
C GLY A 72 59.01 17.20 -54.79
N LYS A 73 59.97 17.64 -55.62
CA LYS A 73 61.33 17.99 -55.18
C LYS A 73 61.41 19.46 -54.77
N LEU A 74 62.39 19.76 -53.92
CA LEU A 74 62.79 21.14 -53.66
C LEU A 74 63.57 21.68 -54.88
N ALA A 75 63.14 22.80 -55.41
CA ALA A 75 63.85 23.55 -56.44
C ALA A 75 64.59 24.71 -55.79
N TYR A 76 65.93 24.66 -55.82
CA TYR A 76 66.84 25.66 -55.27
C TYR A 76 67.49 26.45 -56.41
N ALA A 77 67.28 27.76 -56.44
CA ALA A 77 67.84 28.65 -57.46
C ALA A 77 69.31 28.97 -57.16
N ILE A 78 70.18 28.76 -58.15
CA ILE A 78 71.62 29.05 -58.04
C ILE A 78 72.25 29.18 -59.44
N ASP A 79 73.18 30.12 -59.61
CA ASP A 79 73.96 30.34 -60.84
C ASP A 79 73.08 30.48 -62.11
N GLY A 80 71.90 31.07 -61.97
CA GLY A 80 70.93 31.27 -63.06
C GLY A 80 70.17 30.00 -63.48
N GLY A 81 70.28 28.91 -62.72
CA GLY A 81 69.59 27.64 -62.95
C GLY A 81 68.90 27.09 -61.69
N TRP A 82 68.45 25.84 -61.76
CA TRP A 82 67.75 25.15 -60.67
C TRP A 82 68.46 23.85 -60.29
N ARG A 83 68.70 23.66 -58.99
CA ARG A 83 69.07 22.37 -58.42
C ARG A 83 67.85 21.73 -57.77
N PHE A 84 67.71 20.42 -57.94
CA PHE A 84 66.54 19.68 -57.45
C PHE A 84 66.93 18.63 -56.43
N TYR A 85 66.36 18.72 -55.23
CA TYR A 85 66.62 17.78 -54.15
C TYR A 85 65.36 17.00 -53.81
N ALA A 86 65.46 15.67 -53.82
CA ALA A 86 64.37 14.81 -53.39
C ALA A 86 64.23 14.86 -51.86
N PRO A 87 63.01 14.99 -51.32
CA PRO A 87 62.81 14.94 -49.88
C PRO A 87 63.03 13.52 -49.34
N PHE A 88 63.41 13.42 -48.06
CA PHE A 88 63.46 12.17 -47.30
C PHE A 88 62.41 12.19 -46.18
N GLU A 89 62.02 11.02 -45.68
CA GLU A 89 61.02 10.91 -44.61
C GLU A 89 61.44 11.71 -43.37
N GLY A 90 60.52 12.50 -42.82
CA GLY A 90 60.75 13.38 -41.67
C GLY A 90 61.34 14.75 -42.05
N PHE A 91 61.68 14.96 -43.33
CA PHE A 91 62.18 16.25 -43.79
C PHE A 91 61.11 17.34 -43.64
N THR A 92 61.50 18.49 -43.07
CA THR A 92 60.59 19.55 -42.66
C THR A 92 60.95 20.86 -43.35
N ALA A 93 59.95 21.57 -43.86
CA ALA A 93 60.11 22.87 -44.52
C ALA A 93 59.05 23.86 -44.02
N TYR A 94 59.41 25.13 -43.96
CA TYR A 94 58.48 26.22 -43.70
C TYR A 94 58.10 26.88 -45.02
N VAL A 95 56.79 26.96 -45.30
CA VAL A 95 56.26 27.61 -46.50
C VAL A 95 55.94 29.06 -46.14
N ALA A 96 56.70 30.00 -46.70
CA ALA A 96 56.70 31.40 -46.27
C ALA A 96 55.40 32.14 -46.63
N ASP A 97 54.79 31.84 -47.76
CA ASP A 97 53.54 32.43 -48.25
C ASP A 97 52.29 32.01 -47.46
N GLU A 98 52.23 30.74 -47.02
CA GLU A 98 51.12 30.18 -46.24
C GLU A 98 51.31 30.32 -44.72
N ALA A 99 52.51 30.68 -44.27
CA ALA A 99 52.95 30.65 -42.88
C ALA A 99 52.76 29.28 -42.20
N LYS A 100 53.04 28.19 -42.94
CA LYS A 100 52.85 26.80 -42.48
C LYS A 100 54.14 26.01 -42.41
N LEU A 101 54.20 25.10 -41.44
CA LEU A 101 55.19 24.03 -41.40
C LEU A 101 54.65 22.80 -42.13
N ILE A 102 55.43 22.26 -43.05
CA ILE A 102 55.14 21.02 -43.77
C ILE A 102 56.24 20.00 -43.50
N PHE A 103 55.91 18.72 -43.57
CA PHE A 103 56.91 17.67 -43.55
C PHE A 103 56.59 16.57 -44.57
N TYR A 104 57.64 15.87 -45.01
CA TYR A 104 57.53 14.77 -45.94
C TYR A 104 57.36 13.46 -45.17
N ASN A 105 56.23 12.77 -45.36
CA ASN A 105 55.88 11.54 -44.64
C ASN A 105 56.44 10.26 -45.28
N GLY A 106 57.42 10.39 -46.18
CA GLY A 106 57.95 9.28 -46.99
C GLY A 106 57.25 9.10 -48.35
N SER A 107 56.05 9.67 -48.53
CA SER A 107 55.28 9.58 -49.80
C SER A 107 54.80 10.92 -50.34
N ALA A 108 54.52 11.90 -49.47
CA ALA A 108 54.03 13.22 -49.83
C ALA A 108 54.39 14.26 -48.79
N TRP A 109 54.38 15.53 -49.20
CA TRP A 109 54.41 16.67 -48.30
C TRP A 109 53.03 16.91 -47.71
N ILE A 110 52.94 17.00 -46.38
CA ILE A 110 51.69 17.26 -45.65
C ILE A 110 51.88 18.37 -44.61
N ASP A 111 50.78 19.05 -44.27
CA ASP A 111 50.77 20.08 -43.22
C ASP A 111 51.08 19.42 -41.87
N PHE A 112 52.04 19.98 -41.13
CA PHE A 112 52.53 19.38 -39.86
C PHE A 112 51.42 19.20 -38.83
N GLY A 113 50.47 20.15 -38.75
CA GLY A 113 49.31 20.05 -37.86
C GLY A 113 48.41 18.83 -38.13
N SER A 114 48.38 18.33 -39.37
CA SER A 114 47.61 17.14 -39.74
C SER A 114 48.30 15.83 -39.35
N ALA A 115 49.58 15.87 -38.96
CA ALA A 115 50.33 14.70 -38.52
C ALA A 115 50.40 14.52 -37.01
N VAL A 116 49.86 15.47 -36.23
CA VAL A 116 49.68 15.27 -34.79
C VAL A 116 48.43 14.41 -34.59
N PRO A 117 48.55 13.15 -34.13
CA PRO A 117 47.37 12.31 -33.90
C PRO A 117 46.53 12.91 -32.78
N LEU A 118 45.32 13.34 -33.10
CA LEU A 118 44.32 13.75 -32.10
C LEU A 118 43.53 12.57 -31.52
N GLN A 119 43.77 11.36 -32.04
CA GLN A 119 43.24 10.14 -31.48
C GLN A 119 44.13 9.64 -30.34
N ASN A 120 43.51 9.17 -29.26
CA ASN A 120 44.19 8.68 -28.06
C ASN A 120 45.11 9.72 -27.39
N VAL A 121 44.74 11.01 -27.44
CA VAL A 121 45.41 12.05 -26.65
C VAL A 121 45.40 11.65 -25.18
N PRO A 122 46.57 11.48 -24.51
CA PRO A 122 46.63 10.92 -23.16
C PRO A 122 45.87 11.77 -22.12
N MET A 123 46.03 13.09 -22.19
CA MET A 123 45.38 14.09 -21.34
C MET A 123 45.25 15.41 -22.11
N LEU A 124 44.14 16.12 -21.93
CA LEU A 124 43.87 17.43 -22.53
C LEU A 124 43.37 18.41 -21.46
N GLY A 125 44.18 19.43 -21.17
CA GLY A 125 43.84 20.51 -20.25
C GLY A 125 43.57 21.82 -21.00
N VAL A 126 42.45 22.47 -20.72
CA VAL A 126 42.12 23.80 -21.23
C VAL A 126 42.11 24.77 -20.04
N ASN A 127 43.12 25.62 -19.96
CA ASN A 127 43.37 26.55 -18.84
C ASN A 127 43.47 25.82 -17.47
N ALA A 128 43.78 24.52 -17.48
CA ALA A 128 43.92 23.67 -16.30
C ALA A 128 44.86 22.49 -16.62
N THR A 129 45.38 21.84 -15.58
CA THR A 129 46.14 20.59 -15.70
C THR A 129 45.17 19.42 -15.60
N ALA A 130 45.12 18.57 -16.64
CA ALA A 130 44.39 17.31 -16.61
C ALA A 130 45.17 16.23 -15.85
N ASP A 131 44.46 15.21 -15.36
CA ASP A 131 45.04 14.11 -14.58
C ASP A 131 44.54 12.74 -15.07
N SER A 132 44.96 11.65 -14.41
CA SER A 132 44.61 10.28 -14.81
C SER A 132 43.13 9.93 -14.60
N THR A 133 42.42 10.68 -13.75
CA THR A 133 40.98 10.57 -13.51
C THR A 133 40.21 11.49 -14.46
N ASN A 134 40.58 12.76 -14.55
CA ASN A 134 39.99 13.80 -15.38
C ASN A 134 40.84 14.06 -16.63
N LYS A 135 40.85 13.08 -17.55
CA LYS A 135 41.67 13.14 -18.77
C LYS A 135 41.32 14.32 -19.69
N LEU A 136 40.11 14.86 -19.60
CA LEU A 136 39.74 16.17 -20.14
C LEU A 136 39.39 17.08 -18.96
N THR A 137 40.15 18.15 -18.77
CA THR A 137 39.90 19.14 -17.72
C THR A 137 39.80 20.54 -18.33
N VAL A 138 38.75 21.28 -17.97
CA VAL A 138 38.50 22.64 -18.48
C VAL A 138 38.25 23.57 -17.30
N ALA A 139 39.09 24.59 -17.12
CA ALA A 139 38.85 25.68 -16.18
C ALA A 139 38.49 26.96 -16.96
N SER A 140 37.19 27.18 -17.15
CA SER A 140 36.66 28.29 -17.95
C SER A 140 35.37 28.82 -17.32
N ALA A 141 34.97 30.03 -17.70
CA ALA A 141 33.66 30.57 -17.35
C ALA A 141 32.51 29.79 -18.01
N ALA A 142 32.75 29.20 -19.18
CA ALA A 142 31.76 28.40 -19.90
C ALA A 142 32.41 27.30 -20.77
N VAL A 143 31.63 26.25 -21.03
CA VAL A 143 31.89 25.22 -22.04
C VAL A 143 30.66 25.11 -22.94
N LEU A 144 30.83 25.37 -24.23
CA LEU A 144 29.73 25.36 -25.20
C LEU A 144 29.86 24.15 -26.14
N PHE A 145 28.81 23.33 -26.18
CA PHE A 145 28.62 22.31 -27.21
C PHE A 145 27.56 22.80 -28.20
N ASN A 146 28.00 23.33 -29.34
CA ASN A 146 27.10 23.90 -30.34
C ASN A 146 26.81 22.91 -31.47
N ASN A 147 25.56 22.89 -31.97
CA ASN A 147 25.17 22.03 -33.09
C ASN A 147 25.41 22.72 -34.44
N ILE A 148 25.50 21.91 -35.51
CA ILE A 148 25.61 22.39 -36.90
C ILE A 148 24.48 21.82 -37.79
N GLY A 149 23.39 21.35 -37.15
CA GLY A 149 22.25 20.64 -37.77
C GLY A 149 21.91 19.33 -37.03
N ASN A 150 20.63 18.94 -37.02
CA ASN A 150 20.07 17.69 -36.45
C ASN A 150 20.24 17.43 -34.93
N GLY A 151 21.17 18.10 -34.22
CA GLY A 151 21.27 18.07 -32.76
C GLY A 151 22.70 18.01 -32.21
N VAL A 152 22.83 18.08 -30.87
CA VAL A 152 24.05 17.80 -30.09
C VAL A 152 23.71 16.79 -29.00
N GLN A 153 24.58 15.79 -28.80
CA GLN A 153 24.41 14.77 -27.77
C GLN A 153 25.71 14.59 -26.99
N ALA A 154 25.64 14.72 -25.67
CA ALA A 154 26.66 14.23 -24.76
C ALA A 154 26.27 12.80 -24.34
N LYS A 155 27.13 11.83 -24.64
CA LYS A 155 26.90 10.41 -24.30
C LYS A 155 27.75 10.04 -23.10
N LEU A 156 27.10 9.78 -21.97
CA LEU A 156 27.71 9.24 -20.76
C LEU A 156 27.35 7.75 -20.68
N ASN A 157 28.35 6.88 -20.71
CA ASN A 157 28.14 5.44 -20.74
C ASN A 157 28.68 4.78 -19.47
N LYS A 158 27.89 3.89 -18.87
CA LYS A 158 28.33 3.03 -17.77
C LYS A 158 29.02 1.78 -18.31
N ASN A 159 30.00 1.26 -17.60
CA ASN A 159 30.65 0.00 -17.95
C ASN A 159 29.83 -1.22 -17.46
N ALA A 160 29.21 -1.11 -16.30
CA ALA A 160 28.27 -2.07 -15.73
C ALA A 160 27.01 -1.38 -15.17
N SER A 161 25.95 -2.16 -14.92
CA SER A 161 24.67 -1.61 -14.43
C SER A 161 24.79 -0.95 -13.05
N GLY A 162 25.71 -1.42 -12.19
CA GLY A 162 25.99 -0.83 -10.88
C GLY A 162 26.87 0.43 -10.90
N ASP A 163 27.44 0.80 -12.05
CA ASP A 163 28.31 1.98 -12.15
C ASP A 163 27.48 3.28 -12.20
N THR A 164 28.18 4.41 -12.36
CA THR A 164 27.57 5.74 -12.45
C THR A 164 27.92 6.43 -13.75
N ALA A 165 26.92 7.00 -14.40
CA ALA A 165 27.03 7.92 -15.53
C ALA A 165 26.11 9.11 -15.27
N SER A 166 26.70 10.22 -14.80
CA SER A 166 25.96 11.34 -14.24
C SER A 166 26.66 12.68 -14.48
N LEU A 167 25.92 13.76 -14.24
CA LEU A 167 26.44 15.10 -14.07
C LEU A 167 26.49 15.42 -12.57
N LEU A 168 27.69 15.62 -12.04
CA LEU A 168 27.93 16.02 -10.65
C LEU A 168 28.15 17.53 -10.56
N TYR A 169 27.30 18.22 -9.80
CA TYR A 169 27.40 19.65 -9.55
C TYR A 169 28.11 19.89 -8.22
N GLN A 170 29.12 20.75 -8.20
CA GLN A 170 30.02 20.91 -7.06
C GLN A 170 30.27 22.37 -6.67
N THR A 171 30.68 22.60 -5.42
CA THR A 171 31.29 23.84 -4.95
C THR A 171 32.56 23.49 -4.21
N ASN A 172 33.69 24.12 -4.57
CA ASN A 172 35.01 23.83 -3.98
C ASN A 172 35.32 22.33 -3.93
N PHE A 173 35.09 21.62 -5.05
CA PHE A 173 35.30 20.17 -5.19
C PHE A 173 34.44 19.27 -4.29
N SER A 174 33.40 19.82 -3.64
CA SER A 174 32.43 19.06 -2.83
C SER A 174 31.07 18.97 -3.55
N GLY A 175 30.53 17.76 -3.67
CA GLY A 175 29.26 17.49 -4.36
C GLY A 175 28.04 18.16 -3.71
N ARG A 176 27.12 18.67 -4.53
CA ARG A 176 25.87 19.31 -4.06
C ARG A 176 24.63 18.72 -4.71
N ALA A 177 24.73 18.34 -5.98
CA ALA A 177 23.66 17.64 -6.68
C ALA A 177 24.24 16.69 -7.72
N GLU A 178 23.50 15.63 -8.04
CA GLU A 178 23.88 14.65 -9.06
C GLU A 178 22.65 14.21 -9.85
N ILE A 179 22.76 14.17 -11.18
CA ILE A 179 21.68 13.77 -12.09
C ILE A 179 22.21 12.75 -13.09
N GLY A 180 21.59 11.57 -13.19
CA GLY A 180 22.00 10.53 -14.12
C GLY A 180 21.61 9.12 -13.74
N LEU A 181 22.30 8.14 -14.34
CA LEU A 181 22.21 6.72 -13.97
C LEU A 181 23.23 6.46 -12.86
N ALA A 182 22.78 6.35 -11.61
CA ALA A 182 23.67 6.43 -10.45
C ALA A 182 23.49 5.24 -9.50
N GLY A 183 24.21 4.15 -9.78
CA GLY A 183 24.18 2.90 -9.02
C GLY A 183 23.21 1.84 -9.55
N ASP A 184 22.33 2.21 -10.48
CA ASP A 184 21.47 1.31 -11.25
C ASP A 184 21.05 1.97 -12.59
N ASP A 185 20.15 1.34 -13.34
CA ASP A 185 19.70 1.79 -14.67
C ASP A 185 18.44 2.69 -14.64
N ASN A 186 17.91 3.04 -13.47
CA ASN A 186 16.90 4.08 -13.32
C ASN A 186 17.53 5.47 -13.47
N PHE A 187 16.70 6.49 -13.67
CA PHE A 187 17.17 7.88 -13.78
C PHE A 187 16.94 8.63 -12.46
N HIS A 188 18.03 9.14 -11.88
CA HIS A 188 18.07 9.68 -10.51
C HIS A 188 18.29 11.19 -10.48
N PHE A 189 17.76 11.82 -9.43
CA PHE A 189 18.03 13.21 -9.05
C PHE A 189 18.36 13.22 -7.55
N LYS A 190 19.61 13.52 -7.21
CA LYS A 190 20.12 13.48 -5.84
C LYS A 190 20.66 14.85 -5.42
N VAL A 191 20.53 15.19 -4.14
CA VAL A 191 21.11 16.39 -3.52
C VAL A 191 21.90 16.04 -2.27
N SER A 192 22.95 16.79 -1.98
CA SER A 192 23.83 16.55 -0.83
C SER A 192 24.15 17.85 -0.08
N PRO A 193 24.01 17.87 1.26
CA PRO A 193 24.42 19.01 2.06
C PRO A 193 25.95 19.09 2.26
N ASP A 194 26.67 17.97 2.18
CA ASP A 194 28.07 17.83 2.61
C ASP A 194 29.01 17.26 1.53
N GLY A 195 28.47 16.80 0.41
CA GLY A 195 29.20 16.13 -0.67
C GLY A 195 29.52 14.66 -0.43
N SER A 196 29.04 14.08 0.68
CA SER A 196 29.24 12.67 1.04
C SER A 196 27.90 11.93 1.16
N THR A 197 26.91 12.55 1.81
CA THR A 197 25.57 12.01 2.01
C THR A 197 24.64 12.54 0.93
N PHE A 198 24.11 11.67 0.08
CA PHE A 198 23.18 12.05 -0.98
C PHE A 198 21.75 11.60 -0.65
N TYR A 199 20.80 12.51 -0.77
CA TYR A 199 19.37 12.28 -0.63
C TYR A 199 18.72 12.21 -2.01
N GLU A 200 17.93 11.16 -2.23
CA GLU A 200 17.20 10.93 -3.48
C GLU A 200 15.90 11.77 -3.52
N ALA A 201 15.83 12.72 -4.46
CA ALA A 201 14.67 13.58 -4.67
C ALA A 201 13.65 12.97 -5.64
N LEU A 202 14.12 12.37 -6.75
CA LEU A 202 13.28 11.78 -7.80
C LEU A 202 13.97 10.58 -8.43
N VAL A 203 13.23 9.47 -8.60
CA VAL A 203 13.65 8.32 -9.40
C VAL A 203 12.61 8.03 -10.46
N LEU A 204 13.03 7.97 -11.73
CA LEU A 204 12.20 7.50 -12.83
C LEU A 204 12.54 6.05 -13.15
N ASN A 205 11.53 5.19 -13.11
CA ASN A 205 11.69 3.77 -13.37
C ASN A 205 12.03 3.51 -14.84
N ARG A 206 13.11 2.75 -15.09
CA ARG A 206 13.58 2.43 -16.44
C ARG A 206 12.59 1.62 -17.31
N ASN A 207 11.77 0.77 -16.69
CA ASN A 207 10.87 -0.12 -17.41
C ASN A 207 9.54 0.56 -17.73
N THR A 208 9.08 1.48 -16.88
CA THR A 208 7.73 2.06 -16.98
C THR A 208 7.71 3.55 -17.31
N GLY A 209 8.83 4.25 -17.19
CA GLY A 209 8.91 5.72 -17.34
C GLY A 209 8.20 6.51 -16.25
N SER A 210 7.68 5.83 -15.21
CA SER A 210 6.92 6.47 -14.13
C SER A 210 7.85 7.00 -13.03
N GLN A 211 7.42 8.09 -12.38
CA GLN A 211 7.99 8.46 -11.08
C GLN A 211 7.69 7.36 -10.06
N LEU A 212 8.72 6.85 -9.40
CA LEU A 212 8.56 6.03 -8.21
C LEU A 212 8.10 6.94 -7.08
N LEU A 213 6.78 7.16 -6.94
CA LEU A 213 6.20 7.70 -5.71
C LEU A 213 6.62 6.75 -4.59
N LYS A 214 7.54 7.19 -3.73
CA LYS A 214 7.97 6.40 -2.58
C LYS A 214 6.79 6.33 -1.61
N HIS A 215 5.97 5.28 -1.74
CA HIS A 215 5.20 4.84 -0.60
C HIS A 215 6.20 4.42 0.48
N VAL A 216 5.84 4.63 1.74
CA VAL A 216 6.63 4.16 2.89
C VAL A 216 5.85 3.02 3.53
N ASP A 217 6.46 1.86 3.66
CA ASP A 217 5.84 0.72 4.32
C ASP A 217 6.23 0.72 5.80
N ILE A 218 5.25 0.49 6.67
CA ILE A 218 5.44 0.37 8.12
C ILE A 218 4.72 -0.88 8.61
N SER A 219 5.23 -1.49 9.69
CA SER A 219 4.71 -2.75 10.25
C SER A 219 4.61 -2.75 11.78
N SER A 220 4.82 -1.59 12.40
CA SER A 220 4.74 -1.41 13.85
C SER A 220 4.40 0.05 14.19
N THR A 221 4.14 0.31 15.48
CA THR A 221 3.86 1.67 15.98
C THR A 221 4.89 2.66 15.46
N THR A 222 4.45 3.65 14.70
CA THR A 222 5.34 4.60 14.02
C THR A 222 4.86 6.03 14.24
N ALA A 223 5.76 6.91 14.64
CA ALA A 223 5.55 8.36 14.57
C ALA A 223 6.06 8.85 13.21
N LEU A 224 5.18 9.46 12.43
CA LEU A 224 5.53 10.03 11.14
C LEU A 224 6.30 11.34 11.34
N GLY A 225 7.10 11.69 10.34
CA GLY A 225 7.97 12.88 10.33
C GLY A 225 8.19 13.39 8.91
N ALA A 226 9.11 14.33 8.71
CA ALA A 226 9.31 15.02 7.42
C ALA A 226 9.52 14.06 6.21
N THR A 227 10.12 12.90 6.43
CA THR A 227 10.30 11.87 5.38
C THR A 227 9.01 11.13 4.99
N HIS A 228 7.90 11.34 5.67
CA HIS A 228 6.60 10.71 5.36
C HIS A 228 5.63 11.69 4.72
N LEU A 229 5.89 13.00 4.83
CA LEU A 229 5.05 14.04 4.27
C LEU A 229 5.08 13.99 2.73
N GLY A 230 3.94 14.30 2.10
CA GLY A 230 3.74 14.22 0.66
C GLY A 230 3.69 12.80 0.10
N ARG A 231 3.46 11.78 0.94
CA ARG A 231 3.56 10.36 0.56
C ARG A 231 2.38 9.52 1.03
N LEU A 232 2.25 8.34 0.42
CA LEU A 232 1.39 7.24 0.88
C LEU A 232 2.16 6.38 1.88
N VAL A 233 1.65 6.23 3.10
CA VAL A 233 2.14 5.30 4.11
C VAL A 233 1.28 4.04 4.08
N ARG A 234 1.88 2.89 3.78
CA ARG A 234 1.19 1.59 3.78
C ARG A 234 1.51 0.85 5.07
N ALA A 235 0.49 0.70 5.90
CA ALA A 235 0.59 0.04 7.19
C ALA A 235 0.24 -1.45 7.09
N ASP A 236 1.15 -2.31 7.53
CA ASP A 236 0.98 -3.76 7.67
C ASP A 236 0.61 -4.13 9.10
N ALA A 237 -0.65 -4.43 9.38
CA ALA A 237 -1.13 -4.86 10.69
C ALA A 237 -1.07 -6.37 10.91
N SER A 238 -0.46 -7.15 10.00
CA SER A 238 -0.44 -8.62 10.11
C SER A 238 0.19 -9.13 11.42
N GLY A 239 1.17 -8.40 11.97
CA GLY A 239 1.82 -8.71 13.25
C GLY A 239 1.05 -8.27 14.50
N GLY A 240 -0.05 -7.52 14.35
CA GLY A 240 -0.83 -6.99 15.47
C GLY A 240 -1.35 -5.58 15.19
N ALA A 241 -2.34 -5.14 15.97
CA ALA A 241 -2.85 -3.77 15.92
C ALA A 241 -1.81 -2.78 16.46
N TYR A 242 -1.67 -1.61 15.83
CA TYR A 242 -0.77 -0.55 16.29
C TYR A 242 -1.21 0.86 15.86
N ASN A 243 -0.48 1.85 16.36
CA ASN A 243 -0.77 3.26 16.15
C ASN A 243 0.16 3.88 15.10
N VAL A 244 -0.39 4.76 14.26
CA VAL A 244 0.36 5.68 13.41
C VAL A 244 0.14 7.08 13.94
N THR A 245 1.20 7.75 14.36
CA THR A 245 1.09 9.08 14.97
C THR A 245 1.50 10.14 13.96
N LEU A 246 0.62 11.10 13.67
CA LEU A 246 0.92 12.24 12.81
C LEU A 246 1.93 13.18 13.49
N PRO A 247 2.78 13.89 12.73
CA PRO A 247 3.77 14.82 13.28
C PRO A 247 3.17 15.86 14.22
N ALA A 248 3.90 16.27 15.26
CA ALA A 248 3.41 17.31 16.19
C ALA A 248 3.33 18.70 15.53
N SER A 249 4.15 18.95 14.51
CA SER A 249 4.17 20.16 13.69
C SER A 249 4.49 19.79 12.24
N ALA A 250 3.93 20.52 11.30
CA ALA A 250 4.23 20.45 9.87
C ALA A 250 4.03 21.83 9.24
N ASP A 251 4.42 22.01 7.99
CA ASP A 251 4.16 23.26 7.27
C ASP A 251 2.71 23.27 6.76
N ALA A 252 2.17 24.47 6.50
CA ALA A 252 0.85 24.59 5.89
C ALA A 252 0.83 23.84 4.55
N ASP A 253 -0.24 23.10 4.30
CA ASP A 253 -0.47 22.26 3.12
C ASP A 253 0.34 20.96 3.05
N ASP A 254 1.15 20.65 4.07
CA ASP A 254 1.72 19.31 4.21
C ASP A 254 0.60 18.28 4.35
N TRP A 255 0.75 17.15 3.66
CA TRP A 255 -0.25 16.09 3.67
C TRP A 255 0.38 14.71 3.80
N VAL A 256 -0.41 13.75 4.27
CA VAL A 256 -0.05 12.34 4.28
C VAL A 256 -1.30 11.48 4.08
N ILE A 257 -1.12 10.36 3.40
CA ILE A 257 -2.16 9.33 3.26
C ILE A 257 -1.71 8.11 4.04
N VAL A 258 -2.57 7.56 4.89
CA VAL A 258 -2.33 6.29 5.58
C VAL A 258 -3.31 5.25 5.05
N ARG A 259 -2.80 4.11 4.58
CA ARG A 259 -3.59 3.00 4.06
C ARG A 259 -3.20 1.70 4.76
N LYS A 260 -4.19 0.90 5.16
CA LYS A 260 -3.97 -0.48 5.60
C LYS A 260 -3.77 -1.38 4.39
N LYS A 261 -2.65 -2.11 4.30
CA LYS A 261 -2.36 -2.97 3.13
C LYS A 261 -2.71 -4.45 3.32
N ASP A 262 -2.79 -4.94 4.55
CA ASP A 262 -3.05 -6.34 4.85
C ASP A 262 -4.53 -6.62 5.15
N SER A 263 -4.93 -7.89 5.09
CA SER A 263 -6.30 -8.36 5.29
C SER A 263 -6.63 -8.85 6.71
N SER A 264 -5.70 -8.71 7.67
CA SER A 264 -5.97 -9.10 9.05
C SER A 264 -7.03 -8.18 9.69
N ALA A 265 -7.75 -8.70 10.69
CA ALA A 265 -8.68 -7.93 11.51
C ALA A 265 -8.00 -6.95 12.48
N ASN A 266 -6.66 -6.89 12.49
CA ASN A 266 -5.92 -5.98 13.33
C ASN A 266 -6.08 -4.54 12.83
N ARG A 267 -6.36 -3.62 13.74
CA ARG A 267 -6.63 -2.21 13.41
C ARG A 267 -5.35 -1.38 13.39
N ILE A 268 -5.29 -0.44 12.45
CA ILE A 268 -4.38 0.71 12.48
C ILE A 268 -5.14 1.93 12.99
N ALA A 269 -4.73 2.48 14.14
CA ALA A 269 -5.28 3.72 14.66
C ALA A 269 -4.35 4.89 14.27
N VAL A 270 -4.82 5.78 13.40
CA VAL A 270 -4.12 7.01 13.08
C VAL A 270 -4.46 8.04 14.15
N LYS A 271 -3.45 8.64 14.76
CA LYS A 271 -3.57 9.52 15.93
C LYS A 271 -2.88 10.86 15.70
N THR A 272 -3.37 11.89 16.37
CA THR A 272 -2.59 13.12 16.61
C THR A 272 -1.40 12.83 17.53
N SER A 273 -0.41 13.73 17.57
CA SER A 273 0.70 13.68 18.53
C SER A 273 0.25 13.68 20.00
N GLY A 274 -0.91 14.28 20.29
CA GLY A 274 -1.56 14.27 21.61
C GLY A 274 -2.29 12.97 21.96
N GLY A 275 -2.33 11.98 21.06
CA GLY A 275 -2.92 10.65 21.29
C GLY A 275 -4.39 10.50 20.89
N THR A 276 -5.05 11.56 20.45
CA THR A 276 -6.43 11.54 19.95
C THR A 276 -6.52 10.78 18.64
N ASP A 277 -7.45 9.83 18.54
CA ASP A 277 -7.73 9.07 17.32
C ASP A 277 -8.35 9.95 16.23
N MET A 278 -7.79 9.87 15.03
CA MET A 278 -8.25 10.60 13.85
C MET A 278 -8.85 9.69 12.78
N ALA A 279 -8.40 8.44 12.68
CA ALA A 279 -9.00 7.42 11.82
C ALA A 279 -8.71 6.02 12.36
N TRP A 280 -9.64 5.09 12.14
CA TRP A 280 -9.44 3.67 12.39
C TRP A 280 -9.51 2.93 11.05
N LEU A 281 -8.43 2.26 10.68
CA LEU A 281 -8.34 1.46 9.45
C LEU A 281 -8.31 -0.01 9.86
N SER A 282 -9.38 -0.75 9.58
CA SER A 282 -9.58 -2.13 10.08
C SER A 282 -9.72 -3.14 8.94
N SER A 283 -10.16 -2.72 7.76
CA SER A 283 -10.26 -3.54 6.56
C SER A 283 -9.11 -3.26 5.60
N GLN A 284 -8.78 -4.26 4.78
CA GLN A 284 -7.80 -4.08 3.71
C GLN A 284 -8.22 -2.93 2.80
N TYR A 285 -7.26 -2.05 2.50
CA TYR A 285 -7.45 -0.85 1.68
C TYR A 285 -8.30 0.26 2.31
N ASP A 286 -8.65 0.15 3.59
CA ASP A 286 -9.07 1.33 4.35
C ASP A 286 -7.97 2.40 4.27
N GLU A 287 -8.38 3.63 3.97
CA GLU A 287 -7.48 4.77 3.75
C GLU A 287 -8.06 6.07 4.28
N ALA A 288 -7.20 6.91 4.84
CA ALA A 288 -7.51 8.30 5.18
C ALA A 288 -6.35 9.24 4.79
N MET A 289 -6.71 10.38 4.23
CA MET A 289 -5.81 11.50 3.93
C MET A 289 -5.96 12.59 4.98
N PHE A 290 -4.82 13.08 5.47
CA PHE A 290 -4.72 14.16 6.43
C PHE A 290 -3.87 15.29 5.83
N ALA A 291 -4.28 16.53 6.08
CA ALA A 291 -3.48 17.71 5.74
C ALA A 291 -3.31 18.59 6.98
N PHE A 292 -2.19 19.31 7.03
CA PHE A 292 -1.89 20.25 8.09
C PHE A 292 -2.23 21.67 7.64
N TRP A 293 -3.16 22.30 8.35
CA TRP A 293 -3.60 23.68 8.10
C TRP A 293 -4.16 24.26 9.41
N ASP A 294 -4.09 25.59 9.57
CA ASP A 294 -4.52 26.29 10.79
C ASP A 294 -3.93 25.72 12.09
N GLY A 295 -2.67 25.27 12.04
CA GLY A 295 -1.93 24.72 13.18
C GLY A 295 -2.35 23.32 13.63
N ALA A 296 -3.19 22.60 12.86
CA ALA A 296 -3.65 21.26 13.22
C ALA A 296 -3.76 20.30 12.02
N TRP A 297 -3.60 19.00 12.30
CA TRP A 297 -3.93 17.95 11.34
C TRP A 297 -5.45 17.82 11.20
N THR A 298 -5.92 17.85 9.96
CA THR A 298 -7.34 17.71 9.61
C THR A 298 -7.53 16.59 8.59
N PRO A 299 -8.49 15.68 8.79
CA PRO A 299 -8.87 14.68 7.81
C PRO A 299 -9.60 15.35 6.62
N LEU A 300 -9.13 15.14 5.40
CA LEU A 300 -9.72 15.74 4.19
C LEU A 300 -10.58 14.77 3.38
N ARG A 301 -10.13 13.51 3.30
CA ARG A 301 -10.79 12.46 2.53
C ARG A 301 -10.50 11.11 3.15
N TRP A 302 -11.48 10.21 3.10
CA TRP A 302 -11.31 8.85 3.56
C TRP A 302 -12.15 7.88 2.73
N ASN A 303 -11.72 6.64 2.70
CA ASN A 303 -12.46 5.49 2.20
C ASN A 303 -12.27 4.38 3.23
N ILE A 304 -13.22 4.27 4.16
CA ILE A 304 -13.16 3.35 5.29
C ILE A 304 -14.40 2.46 5.22
N ALA A 305 -14.19 1.15 5.25
CA ALA A 305 -15.27 0.18 5.25
C ALA A 305 -16.13 0.32 6.52
N PRO A 306 -17.43 -0.04 6.47
CA PRO A 306 -18.27 -0.03 7.66
C PRO A 306 -17.67 -0.90 8.77
N LEU A 307 -17.64 -0.37 9.99
CA LEU A 307 -17.09 -1.08 11.15
C LEU A 307 -18.23 -1.63 12.00
N SER A 308 -18.37 -2.95 12.02
CA SER A 308 -19.35 -3.66 12.85
C SER A 308 -18.74 -4.12 14.17
N GLN A 309 -19.43 -3.84 15.27
CA GLN A 309 -19.08 -4.28 16.61
C GLN A 309 -20.28 -5.00 17.24
N VAL A 310 -20.07 -6.25 17.64
CA VAL A 310 -21.10 -7.10 18.26
C VAL A 310 -20.79 -7.28 19.73
N PHE A 311 -21.75 -6.91 20.58
CA PHE A 311 -21.67 -7.03 22.03
C PHE A 311 -22.56 -8.19 22.49
N THR A 312 -21.92 -9.26 22.97
CA THR A 312 -22.57 -10.43 23.58
C THR A 312 -22.55 -10.38 25.11
N ALA A 313 -21.91 -9.36 25.68
CA ALA A 313 -21.90 -8.99 27.08
C ALA A 313 -21.87 -7.46 27.22
N SER A 314 -22.31 -6.95 28.37
CA SER A 314 -22.28 -5.51 28.65
C SER A 314 -20.86 -4.95 28.57
N GLY A 315 -20.72 -3.72 28.08
CA GLY A 315 -19.44 -3.10 27.84
C GLY A 315 -19.58 -1.62 27.47
N SER A 316 -18.58 -1.09 26.78
CA SER A 316 -18.59 0.28 26.28
C SER A 316 -18.34 0.30 24.78
N TYR A 317 -19.16 1.03 24.07
CA TYR A 317 -18.91 1.41 22.69
C TYR A 317 -18.03 2.65 22.69
N THR A 318 -17.01 2.67 21.85
CA THR A 318 -16.22 3.87 21.55
C THR A 318 -16.52 4.24 20.12
N LYS A 319 -17.01 5.45 19.90
CA LYS A 319 -17.41 5.91 18.58
C LYS A 319 -16.17 5.99 17.66
N PRO A 320 -16.15 5.29 16.52
CA PRO A 320 -15.07 5.39 15.57
C PRO A 320 -14.90 6.83 15.07
N PRO A 321 -13.67 7.34 14.98
CA PRO A 321 -13.43 8.67 14.40
C PRO A 321 -13.87 8.69 12.93
N LEU A 322 -14.34 9.84 12.43
CA LEU A 322 -14.90 10.03 11.08
C LEU A 322 -16.23 9.33 10.79
N ALA A 323 -16.82 8.60 11.74
CA ALA A 323 -18.14 8.01 11.55
C ALA A 323 -19.18 9.12 11.29
N LYS A 324 -20.02 8.91 10.28
CA LYS A 324 -21.15 9.78 9.90
C LYS A 324 -22.47 9.26 10.44
N THR A 325 -22.67 7.95 10.42
CA THR A 325 -23.86 7.29 10.95
C THR A 325 -23.49 6.05 11.76
N VAL A 326 -24.35 5.68 12.71
CA VAL A 326 -24.26 4.46 13.49
C VAL A 326 -25.61 3.75 13.44
N ASP A 327 -25.63 2.57 12.83
CA ASP A 327 -26.78 1.66 12.87
C ASP A 327 -26.70 0.83 14.14
N ALA A 328 -27.75 0.88 14.96
CA ALA A 328 -27.88 0.06 16.15
C ALA A 328 -28.98 -0.98 15.98
N VAL A 329 -28.65 -2.23 16.26
CA VAL A 329 -29.61 -3.33 16.45
C VAL A 329 -29.48 -3.79 17.89
N VAL A 330 -30.56 -3.67 18.66
CA VAL A 330 -30.62 -4.03 20.08
C VAL A 330 -31.64 -5.14 20.25
N ILE A 331 -31.19 -6.24 20.84
CA ILE A 331 -31.98 -7.46 21.05
C ILE A 331 -32.01 -7.76 22.54
N GLY A 332 -33.21 -7.72 23.14
CA GLY A 332 -33.43 -8.12 24.52
C GLY A 332 -33.19 -9.61 24.71
N ALA A 333 -32.97 -10.05 25.96
CA ALA A 333 -32.80 -11.46 26.23
C ALA A 333 -34.15 -12.20 26.24
N GLY A 334 -34.13 -13.48 25.87
CA GLY A 334 -35.28 -14.36 26.00
C GLY A 334 -35.52 -14.74 27.46
N ALA A 335 -36.78 -14.99 27.81
CA ALA A 335 -37.15 -15.46 29.13
C ALA A 335 -36.97 -16.98 29.27
N GLY A 336 -36.92 -17.45 30.51
CA GLY A 336 -36.99 -18.87 30.80
C GLY A 336 -38.42 -19.41 30.74
N GLY A 337 -38.57 -20.66 30.31
CA GLY A 337 -39.85 -21.38 30.35
C GLY A 337 -40.23 -21.77 31.77
N GLY A 338 -41.52 -21.99 32.03
CA GLY A 338 -42.01 -22.56 33.28
C GLY A 338 -41.83 -24.09 33.34
N SER A 339 -41.79 -24.66 34.53
CA SER A 339 -41.82 -26.13 34.69
C SER A 339 -43.24 -26.68 34.60
N GLY A 340 -43.37 -27.98 34.32
CA GLY A 340 -44.66 -28.64 34.28
C GLY A 340 -45.26 -28.86 35.67
N ARG A 341 -46.56 -29.12 35.74
CA ARG A 341 -47.22 -29.54 36.98
C ARG A 341 -46.82 -30.97 37.36
N ARG A 342 -46.65 -31.22 38.66
CA ARG A 342 -46.63 -32.58 39.24
C ARG A 342 -47.99 -32.86 39.89
N GLY A 343 -48.63 -33.97 39.54
CA GLY A 343 -49.96 -34.28 40.07
C GLY A 343 -50.31 -35.76 40.05
N ALA A 344 -51.34 -36.11 40.82
CA ALA A 344 -51.82 -37.49 40.91
C ALA A 344 -52.34 -38.00 39.54
N ALA A 345 -52.24 -39.32 39.32
CA ALA A 345 -52.91 -39.95 38.18
C ALA A 345 -54.42 -39.65 38.21
N GLY A 346 -55.02 -39.43 37.04
CA GLY A 346 -56.43 -39.02 36.93
C GLY A 346 -56.69 -37.52 37.16
N SER A 347 -55.67 -36.73 37.53
CA SER A 347 -55.77 -35.27 37.59
C SER A 347 -55.24 -34.60 36.31
N ALA A 348 -55.88 -33.49 35.94
CA ALA A 348 -55.40 -32.61 34.88
C ALA A 348 -54.07 -31.97 35.30
N ARG A 349 -53.05 -32.10 34.44
CA ARG A 349 -51.73 -31.52 34.66
C ARG A 349 -51.25 -30.85 33.39
N SER A 350 -51.21 -29.52 33.35
CA SER A 350 -50.59 -28.85 32.20
C SER A 350 -49.06 -28.82 32.30
N GLY A 351 -48.40 -28.78 31.15
CA GLY A 351 -46.98 -28.43 31.08
C GLY A 351 -46.77 -26.95 31.39
N GLY A 352 -45.51 -26.56 31.59
CA GLY A 352 -45.14 -25.16 31.74
C GLY A 352 -45.21 -24.42 30.41
N GLN A 353 -45.46 -23.12 30.45
CA GLN A 353 -45.42 -22.27 29.25
C GLN A 353 -43.97 -22.04 28.81
N GLY A 354 -43.76 -21.90 27.50
CA GLY A 354 -42.49 -21.41 26.98
C GLY A 354 -42.25 -19.95 27.39
N GLY A 355 -40.98 -19.59 27.58
CA GLY A 355 -40.58 -18.21 27.80
C GLY A 355 -40.76 -17.37 26.55
N GLN A 356 -41.11 -16.10 26.72
CA GLN A 356 -41.21 -15.16 25.59
C GLN A 356 -39.82 -14.78 25.06
N SER A 357 -39.73 -14.41 23.79
CA SER A 357 -38.52 -13.81 23.22
C SER A 357 -38.28 -12.41 23.74
N GLY A 358 -37.02 -11.97 23.64
CA GLY A 358 -36.69 -10.56 23.76
C GLY A 358 -37.19 -9.74 22.57
N VAL A 359 -37.37 -8.44 22.79
CA VAL A 359 -37.72 -7.50 21.72
C VAL A 359 -36.50 -7.25 20.82
N LEU A 360 -36.74 -6.97 19.54
CA LEU A 360 -35.74 -6.43 18.62
C LEU A 360 -36.13 -5.02 18.22
N ASN A 361 -35.21 -4.08 18.43
CA ASN A 361 -35.31 -2.71 17.94
C ASN A 361 -34.10 -2.38 17.07
N ARG A 362 -34.32 -1.66 15.98
CA ARG A 362 -33.26 -1.16 15.08
C ARG A 362 -33.48 0.31 14.78
N PHE A 363 -32.41 1.11 14.83
CA PHE A 363 -32.45 2.50 14.42
C PHE A 363 -31.09 2.97 13.89
N SER A 364 -31.12 3.93 12.96
CA SER A 364 -29.93 4.56 12.38
C SER A 364 -29.78 5.97 12.92
N PHE A 365 -28.66 6.24 13.59
CA PHE A 365 -28.39 7.54 14.21
C PHE A 365 -27.34 8.31 13.39
N PRO A 366 -27.47 9.63 13.25
CA PRO A 366 -26.34 10.49 12.94
C PRO A 366 -25.26 10.32 14.03
N ALA A 367 -24.01 10.08 13.64
CA ALA A 367 -22.91 9.85 14.58
C ALA A 367 -22.60 11.07 15.45
N SER A 368 -23.08 12.27 15.08
CA SER A 368 -23.00 13.48 15.89
C SER A 368 -23.85 13.43 17.16
N LEU A 369 -24.91 12.60 17.20
CA LEU A 369 -25.76 12.42 18.38
C LEU A 369 -25.22 11.39 19.37
N ILE A 370 -24.22 10.62 18.96
CA ILE A 370 -23.59 9.58 19.78
C ILE A 370 -22.37 10.16 20.48
N GLY A 371 -22.24 9.94 21.79
CA GLY A 371 -21.09 10.35 22.58
C GLY A 371 -19.77 9.70 22.11
N GLY A 372 -18.64 10.19 22.61
CA GLY A 372 -17.34 9.57 22.34
C GLY A 372 -17.26 8.13 22.87
N SER A 373 -17.88 7.88 24.02
CA SER A 373 -18.12 6.55 24.56
C SER A 373 -19.54 6.43 25.09
N GLU A 374 -20.17 5.28 24.87
CA GLU A 374 -21.53 4.96 25.29
C GLU A 374 -21.55 3.61 25.99
N THR A 375 -22.36 3.49 27.05
CA THR A 375 -22.57 2.20 27.71
C THR A 375 -23.41 1.28 26.85
N VAL A 376 -22.99 0.03 26.70
CA VAL A 376 -23.77 -1.03 26.07
C VAL A 376 -24.19 -2.01 27.15
N THR A 377 -25.50 -2.20 27.31
CA THR A 377 -26.06 -3.21 28.22
C THR A 377 -26.55 -4.40 27.43
N VAL A 378 -26.11 -5.60 27.80
CA VAL A 378 -26.61 -6.85 27.22
C VAL A 378 -27.39 -7.60 28.28
N GLY A 379 -28.68 -7.84 28.02
CA GLY A 379 -29.55 -8.57 28.92
C GLY A 379 -29.12 -10.03 29.09
N SER A 380 -29.18 -10.55 30.32
CA SER A 380 -29.02 -11.98 30.59
C SER A 380 -30.28 -12.76 30.23
N GLY A 381 -30.13 -13.97 29.71
CA GLY A 381 -31.25 -14.89 29.52
C GLY A 381 -31.96 -15.19 30.83
N GLY A 382 -33.29 -15.28 30.81
CA GLY A 382 -34.07 -15.67 31.98
C GLY A 382 -33.83 -17.14 32.34
N ALA A 383 -33.71 -17.44 33.63
CA ALA A 383 -33.59 -18.82 34.11
C ALA A 383 -34.90 -19.59 33.92
N GLY A 384 -34.82 -20.87 33.57
CA GLY A 384 -35.98 -21.75 33.49
C GLY A 384 -36.54 -22.09 34.88
N GLY A 385 -37.85 -22.33 34.96
CA GLY A 385 -38.50 -22.76 36.20
C GLY A 385 -37.97 -24.12 36.63
N ALA A 386 -37.56 -24.24 37.89
CA ALA A 386 -37.06 -25.50 38.44
C ALA A 386 -38.15 -26.59 38.39
N ALA A 387 -37.75 -27.83 38.15
CA ALA A 387 -38.63 -29.00 38.21
C ALA A 387 -39.33 -29.09 39.58
N GLN A 388 -40.62 -29.46 39.60
CA GLN A 388 -41.34 -29.71 40.84
C GLN A 388 -41.04 -31.10 41.37
N THR A 389 -40.60 -31.17 42.62
CA THR A 389 -40.30 -32.42 43.35
C THR A 389 -41.30 -32.71 44.47
N SER A 390 -42.24 -31.81 44.73
CA SER A 390 -43.33 -31.96 45.69
C SER A 390 -44.62 -32.41 45.00
N ASP A 391 -45.31 -33.39 45.60
CA ASP A 391 -46.50 -34.00 44.97
C ASP A 391 -47.64 -32.99 44.88
N SER A 392 -48.46 -33.14 43.83
CA SER A 392 -49.65 -32.32 43.62
C SER A 392 -49.39 -30.80 43.56
N SER A 393 -48.17 -30.40 43.18
CA SER A 393 -47.74 -29.00 43.14
C SER A 393 -47.72 -28.44 41.71
N ASP A 394 -48.19 -27.20 41.56
CA ASP A 394 -48.12 -26.40 40.34
C ASP A 394 -46.66 -26.14 39.95
N GLY A 395 -46.38 -26.04 38.66
CA GLY A 395 -45.05 -25.75 38.14
C GLY A 395 -44.50 -24.41 38.65
N ASN A 396 -43.18 -24.32 38.75
CA ASN A 396 -42.48 -23.08 39.00
C ASN A 396 -42.45 -22.23 37.72
N ALA A 397 -42.68 -20.92 37.85
CA ALA A 397 -42.46 -20.00 36.75
C ALA A 397 -40.96 -19.89 36.40
N GLY A 398 -40.67 -19.55 35.15
CA GLY A 398 -39.34 -19.09 34.76
C GLY A 398 -39.05 -17.69 35.30
N SER A 399 -37.91 -17.15 34.90
CA SER A 399 -37.56 -15.73 35.11
C SER A 399 -37.62 -14.97 33.79
N SER A 400 -37.96 -13.69 33.86
CA SER A 400 -37.94 -12.80 32.69
C SER A 400 -36.51 -12.60 32.18
N GLY A 401 -36.37 -12.32 30.88
CA GLY A 401 -35.10 -11.95 30.29
C GLY A 401 -34.69 -10.54 30.68
N GLY A 402 -33.39 -10.28 30.74
CA GLY A 402 -32.85 -8.93 30.90
C GLY A 402 -33.04 -8.07 29.64
N SER A 403 -33.21 -6.76 29.83
CA SER A 403 -33.24 -5.81 28.72
C SER A 403 -31.82 -5.50 28.21
N SER A 404 -31.70 -5.21 26.92
CA SER A 404 -30.46 -4.74 26.30
C SER A 404 -30.60 -3.28 25.89
N SER A 405 -29.51 -2.52 25.84
CA SER A 405 -29.51 -1.12 25.40
C SER A 405 -28.19 -0.66 24.81
N PHE A 406 -28.29 0.33 23.91
CA PHE A 406 -27.21 1.18 23.46
C PHE A 406 -27.40 2.57 24.09
N GLY A 407 -26.70 2.81 25.19
CA GLY A 407 -26.84 4.00 26.01
C GLY A 407 -28.31 4.30 26.36
N THR A 408 -28.67 5.56 26.27
CA THR A 408 -30.07 6.03 26.31
C THR A 408 -30.70 6.14 24.92
N HIS A 409 -29.97 5.75 23.86
CA HIS A 409 -30.37 5.96 22.46
C HIS A 409 -31.39 4.93 21.99
N LEU A 410 -31.18 3.66 22.35
CA LEU A 410 -32.04 2.56 21.95
C LEU A 410 -32.04 1.44 22.99
N ALA A 411 -33.21 0.95 23.37
CA ALA A 411 -33.36 -0.18 24.29
C ALA A 411 -34.29 -1.22 23.70
N ALA A 412 -34.09 -2.48 24.06
CA ALA A 412 -35.01 -3.56 23.76
C ALA A 412 -35.26 -4.39 25.02
N LEU A 413 -36.54 -4.55 25.35
CA LEU A 413 -36.98 -5.25 26.55
C LEU A 413 -36.69 -6.75 26.44
N GLY A 414 -36.36 -7.38 27.57
CA GLY A 414 -36.32 -8.84 27.65
C GLY A 414 -37.72 -9.45 27.64
N GLY A 415 -37.79 -10.74 27.32
CA GLY A 415 -39.04 -11.49 27.30
C GLY A 415 -39.63 -11.69 28.70
N GLN A 416 -40.94 -11.92 28.79
CA GLN A 416 -41.58 -12.30 30.04
C GLN A 416 -41.46 -13.80 30.33
N ALA A 417 -41.33 -14.11 31.63
CA ALA A 417 -41.25 -15.47 32.16
C ALA A 417 -42.40 -16.37 31.70
N GLY A 418 -42.08 -17.61 31.35
CA GLY A 418 -43.08 -18.65 31.17
C GLY A 418 -43.73 -19.01 32.51
N VAL A 419 -45.05 -19.10 32.54
CA VAL A 419 -45.81 -19.52 33.73
C VAL A 419 -45.66 -21.04 33.93
N GLY A 420 -45.57 -21.48 35.19
CA GLY A 420 -45.57 -22.90 35.51
C GLY A 420 -46.90 -23.61 35.21
N GLY A 421 -46.86 -24.92 35.02
CA GLY A 421 -48.05 -25.73 34.74
C GLY A 421 -49.03 -25.78 35.93
N GLY A 422 -50.32 -25.76 35.66
CA GLY A 422 -51.40 -25.73 36.65
C GLY A 422 -52.43 -26.85 36.48
N THR A 423 -53.49 -26.80 37.29
CA THR A 423 -54.64 -27.73 37.24
C THR A 423 -55.64 -27.28 36.17
N VAL A 424 -55.65 -25.98 35.91
CA VAL A 424 -56.48 -25.29 34.94
C VAL A 424 -55.57 -24.58 33.95
N ASN A 425 -56.04 -24.42 32.72
CA ASN A 425 -55.31 -23.74 31.65
C ASN A 425 -54.97 -22.31 32.10
N ALA A 426 -53.73 -22.07 32.54
CA ALA A 426 -53.27 -20.71 32.82
C ALA A 426 -53.09 -20.01 31.47
N ALA A 427 -53.97 -19.06 31.15
CA ALA A 427 -53.76 -18.13 30.05
C ALA A 427 -52.85 -17.01 30.54
N SER A 428 -51.68 -16.84 29.93
CA SER A 428 -50.86 -15.64 30.10
C SER A 428 -50.91 -14.87 28.80
N LEU A 429 -51.72 -13.81 28.77
CA LEU A 429 -51.88 -12.93 27.61
C LEU A 429 -51.14 -11.64 27.90
N VAL A 430 -49.82 -11.63 27.69
CA VAL A 430 -49.02 -10.41 27.75
C VAL A 430 -48.61 -10.06 26.33
N THR A 431 -49.38 -9.16 25.72
CA THR A 431 -49.06 -8.57 24.42
C THR A 431 -47.98 -7.52 24.61
N ILE A 432 -46.73 -7.86 24.29
CA ILE A 432 -45.69 -6.84 24.12
C ILE A 432 -45.88 -6.25 22.72
N ASN A 433 -46.40 -5.01 22.65
CA ASN A 433 -46.49 -4.26 21.40
C ASN A 433 -45.09 -3.76 21.00
N ALA A 434 -44.39 -4.51 20.14
CA ALA A 434 -43.10 -4.12 19.62
C ALA A 434 -43.21 -3.66 18.16
N LEU A 435 -42.56 -2.53 17.84
CA LEU A 435 -42.54 -1.88 16.52
C LEU A 435 -41.87 -2.76 15.43
N SER A 436 -41.14 -3.82 15.81
CA SER A 436 -40.49 -4.77 14.89
C SER A 436 -40.17 -6.15 15.50
N GLY A 437 -40.92 -6.60 16.51
CA GLY A 437 -40.81 -7.94 17.12
C GLY A 437 -42.13 -8.69 17.00
N ALA A 438 -42.08 -10.02 16.86
CA ALA A 438 -43.31 -10.81 16.73
C ALA A 438 -44.26 -10.57 17.90
N LEU A 439 -45.54 -10.35 17.57
CA LEU A 439 -46.62 -10.25 18.54
C LEU A 439 -46.62 -11.51 19.42
N ALA A 440 -46.28 -11.34 20.70
CA ALA A 440 -46.38 -12.38 21.71
C ALA A 440 -47.85 -12.65 22.04
N ALA A 441 -48.47 -13.56 21.29
CA ALA A 441 -49.67 -14.26 21.74
C ALA A 441 -49.21 -15.61 22.33
N THR A 442 -48.98 -15.65 23.65
CA THR A 442 -48.74 -16.91 24.36
C THR A 442 -50.10 -17.57 24.59
N VAL A 443 -50.41 -18.66 23.87
CA VAL A 443 -51.64 -19.44 24.11
C VAL A 443 -51.41 -20.34 25.34
N ALA A 444 -52.45 -20.46 26.18
CA ALA A 444 -52.43 -21.20 27.43
C ALA A 444 -51.85 -22.62 27.29
N ALA A 445 -51.01 -23.04 28.24
CA ALA A 445 -50.62 -24.44 28.36
C ALA A 445 -51.85 -25.24 28.81
N THR A 446 -52.34 -26.16 27.97
CA THR A 446 -53.57 -26.91 28.26
C THR A 446 -53.30 -28.32 28.77
N ALA A 447 -54.13 -28.79 29.70
CA ALA A 447 -54.13 -30.19 30.15
C ALA A 447 -54.86 -31.13 29.16
N THR A 448 -55.55 -30.60 28.16
CA THR A 448 -56.48 -31.34 27.27
C THR A 448 -56.04 -31.26 25.82
N GLY A 449 -54.87 -31.80 25.47
CA GLY A 449 -54.52 -32.20 24.09
C GLY A 449 -54.70 -31.16 22.97
N ALA A 450 -54.94 -29.90 23.26
CA ALA A 450 -55.07 -28.87 22.25
C ALA A 450 -53.67 -28.55 21.75
N VAL A 451 -53.52 -28.67 20.42
CA VAL A 451 -52.29 -28.45 19.66
C VAL A 451 -51.46 -27.37 20.34
N PRO A 452 -50.24 -27.68 20.79
CA PRO A 452 -49.35 -26.67 21.32
C PRO A 452 -49.25 -25.58 20.25
N ALA A 453 -49.81 -24.39 20.51
CA ALA A 453 -49.91 -23.36 19.49
C ALA A 453 -48.51 -23.15 18.91
N ALA A 454 -48.38 -23.30 17.59
CA ALA A 454 -47.13 -23.04 16.90
C ALA A 454 -46.72 -21.61 17.28
N SER A 455 -45.61 -21.52 18.00
CA SER A 455 -44.92 -20.26 18.20
C SER A 455 -44.74 -19.59 16.83
N GLN A 456 -45.06 -18.31 16.72
CA GLN A 456 -45.00 -17.62 15.44
C GLN A 456 -43.55 -17.39 15.01
N ASP A 457 -43.25 -17.79 13.78
CA ASP A 457 -42.00 -17.48 13.10
C ASP A 457 -41.84 -15.95 12.98
N ALA A 458 -40.62 -15.45 13.14
CA ALA A 458 -40.36 -14.01 13.15
C ALA A 458 -39.09 -13.65 12.39
N ALA A 459 -39.05 -12.41 11.89
CA ALA A 459 -37.82 -11.85 11.34
C ALA A 459 -36.73 -11.69 12.42
N GLY A 460 -37.09 -11.58 13.70
CA GLY A 460 -36.18 -11.49 14.85
C GLY A 460 -36.21 -12.74 15.76
N PRO A 461 -35.97 -12.59 17.08
CA PRO A 461 -35.99 -13.72 18.02
C PRO A 461 -37.42 -14.19 18.33
N THR A 462 -37.55 -15.46 18.74
CA THR A 462 -38.88 -16.10 18.90
C THR A 462 -39.09 -16.87 20.19
N ASN A 463 -40.37 -17.09 20.52
CA ASN A 463 -40.82 -17.70 21.78
C ASN A 463 -40.49 -19.19 21.88
N GLY A 464 -40.26 -19.66 23.10
CA GLY A 464 -40.14 -21.08 23.40
C GLY A 464 -41.46 -21.82 23.26
N GLY A 465 -41.37 -23.12 22.98
CA GLY A 465 -42.51 -24.02 22.91
C GLY A 465 -43.05 -24.39 24.29
N ASN A 466 -44.38 -24.50 24.41
CA ASN A 466 -45.03 -24.96 25.64
C ASN A 466 -44.73 -26.44 25.95
N GLY A 467 -44.62 -26.79 27.23
CA GLY A 467 -44.47 -28.17 27.67
C GLY A 467 -45.76 -28.99 27.50
N GLY A 468 -45.60 -30.29 27.30
CA GLY A 468 -46.70 -31.24 27.15
C GLY A 468 -47.44 -31.51 28.46
N GLY A 469 -48.77 -31.50 28.41
CA GLY A 469 -49.63 -31.83 29.55
C GLY A 469 -49.96 -33.31 29.66
N VAL A 470 -50.73 -33.65 30.68
CA VAL A 470 -51.40 -34.94 30.88
C VAL A 470 -52.87 -34.70 31.22
N SER A 471 -53.77 -35.36 30.48
CA SER A 471 -55.22 -35.18 30.63
C SER A 471 -55.79 -35.84 31.89
N LEU A 472 -57.06 -35.53 32.20
CA LEU A 472 -57.86 -36.21 33.21
C LEU A 472 -57.93 -37.73 32.97
N GLY A 473 -57.94 -38.17 31.71
CA GLY A 473 -57.86 -39.58 31.32
C GLY A 473 -56.47 -40.19 31.45
N ASN A 474 -55.50 -39.47 32.04
CA ASN A 474 -54.11 -39.86 32.20
C ASN A 474 -53.35 -40.08 30.87
N VAL A 475 -53.75 -39.39 29.79
CA VAL A 475 -53.08 -39.43 28.48
C VAL A 475 -52.05 -38.31 28.42
N ALA A 476 -50.79 -38.65 28.19
CA ALA A 476 -49.68 -37.70 28.05
C ALA A 476 -49.57 -37.15 26.62
N PHE A 477 -49.19 -35.88 26.48
CA PHE A 477 -48.99 -35.22 25.19
C PHE A 477 -47.54 -34.76 25.01
N ALA A 478 -47.12 -34.65 23.75
CA ALA A 478 -45.86 -34.01 23.38
C ALA A 478 -45.87 -32.51 23.72
N GLY A 479 -44.68 -31.92 23.82
CA GLY A 479 -44.53 -30.47 23.90
C GLY A 479 -44.76 -29.77 22.54
N ALA A 480 -44.62 -28.45 22.52
CA ALA A 480 -44.60 -27.65 21.29
C ALA A 480 -43.19 -27.58 20.70
N SER A 481 -43.07 -27.42 19.39
CA SER A 481 -41.83 -26.91 18.80
C SER A 481 -41.65 -25.45 19.20
N GLY A 482 -40.39 -25.00 19.33
CA GLY A 482 -40.09 -23.58 19.35
C GLY A 482 -40.21 -22.97 17.95
N ALA A 483 -40.32 -21.63 17.89
CA ALA A 483 -40.55 -20.93 16.62
C ALA A 483 -39.24 -20.71 15.89
N ASN A 484 -39.29 -20.63 14.56
CA ASN A 484 -38.11 -20.29 13.79
C ASN A 484 -37.87 -18.77 13.84
N GLY A 485 -36.62 -18.40 14.14
CA GLY A 485 -36.17 -17.02 14.09
C GLY A 485 -35.58 -16.64 12.73
N SER A 486 -35.39 -15.35 12.50
CA SER A 486 -34.72 -14.83 11.30
C SER A 486 -35.33 -15.27 9.96
N VAL A 487 -36.67 -15.42 9.86
CA VAL A 487 -37.30 -15.91 8.61
C VAL A 487 -37.25 -14.95 7.42
N ALA A 488 -36.93 -13.68 7.66
CA ALA A 488 -36.70 -12.69 6.60
C ALA A 488 -35.28 -12.74 6.01
N SER A 489 -34.42 -13.62 6.53
CA SER A 489 -33.05 -13.87 6.05
C SER A 489 -33.03 -14.93 4.94
N SER A 490 -31.96 -14.97 4.15
CA SER A 490 -31.68 -16.10 3.25
C SER A 490 -31.47 -17.42 4.02
N THR A 491 -31.06 -17.31 5.29
CA THR A 491 -30.80 -18.45 6.19
C THR A 491 -31.60 -18.30 7.47
N ARG A 492 -32.65 -19.12 7.61
CA ARG A 492 -33.50 -19.18 8.80
C ARG A 492 -32.77 -19.79 10.00
N THR A 493 -33.14 -19.35 11.20
CA THR A 493 -32.73 -19.98 12.46
C THR A 493 -33.83 -20.95 12.93
N ASN A 494 -33.57 -22.25 12.91
CA ASN A 494 -34.60 -23.25 13.20
C ASN A 494 -34.98 -23.32 14.69
N GLY A 495 -36.27 -23.42 14.98
CA GLY A 495 -36.80 -23.68 16.31
C GLY A 495 -36.47 -25.06 16.84
N GLY A 496 -36.43 -25.19 18.16
CA GLY A 496 -36.19 -26.46 18.82
C GLY A 496 -37.36 -27.44 18.60
N ALA A 497 -37.04 -28.68 18.27
CA ALA A 497 -38.04 -29.75 18.12
C ALA A 497 -38.77 -30.01 19.45
N ALA A 498 -40.07 -30.29 19.35
CA ALA A 498 -40.89 -30.72 20.48
C ALA A 498 -40.37 -32.03 21.09
N GLY A 499 -40.39 -32.11 22.42
CA GLY A 499 -40.21 -33.38 23.10
C GLY A 499 -41.43 -34.27 22.91
N SER A 500 -41.23 -35.48 22.39
CA SER A 500 -42.22 -36.57 22.50
C SER A 500 -42.59 -36.83 23.97
N THR A 501 -43.66 -37.56 24.25
CA THR A 501 -44.09 -37.87 25.63
C THR A 501 -42.93 -38.37 26.49
N GLY A 502 -42.66 -37.71 27.62
CA GLY A 502 -41.56 -37.99 28.55
C GLY A 502 -40.15 -37.63 28.05
N SER A 503 -40.01 -37.09 26.85
CA SER A 503 -38.72 -36.68 26.25
C SER A 503 -38.49 -35.18 26.34
N ASN A 504 -37.23 -34.77 26.39
CA ASN A 504 -36.85 -33.35 26.41
C ASN A 504 -37.13 -32.66 25.07
N GLY A 505 -37.41 -31.37 25.12
CA GLY A 505 -37.39 -30.51 23.94
C GLY A 505 -35.96 -30.21 23.49
N SER A 506 -35.76 -30.01 22.19
CA SER A 506 -34.45 -29.62 21.66
C SER A 506 -34.21 -28.11 21.80
N ALA A 507 -32.94 -27.70 21.85
CA ALA A 507 -32.60 -26.27 21.88
C ALA A 507 -32.98 -25.57 20.56
N GLY A 508 -33.33 -24.29 20.65
CA GLY A 508 -33.49 -23.42 19.49
C GLY A 508 -32.15 -23.08 18.86
N GLY A 509 -32.12 -22.91 17.53
CA GLY A 509 -30.93 -22.47 16.82
C GLY A 509 -30.44 -21.10 17.31
N SER A 510 -29.12 -20.95 17.44
CA SER A 510 -28.48 -19.64 17.68
C SER A 510 -28.05 -19.01 16.35
N VAL A 511 -27.93 -17.69 16.34
CA VAL A 511 -27.41 -16.92 15.21
C VAL A 511 -25.92 -17.23 15.03
N THR A 512 -25.55 -17.56 13.79
CA THR A 512 -24.15 -17.78 13.38
C THR A 512 -23.66 -16.71 12.41
N ASP A 513 -24.57 -16.07 11.67
CA ASP A 513 -24.29 -14.96 10.76
C ASP A 513 -25.06 -13.71 11.19
N THR A 514 -24.36 -12.80 11.88
CA THR A 514 -24.93 -11.56 12.40
C THR A 514 -25.20 -10.51 11.31
N ALA A 515 -24.74 -10.73 10.08
CA ALA A 515 -25.04 -9.85 8.95
C ALA A 515 -26.45 -10.11 8.40
N GLN A 516 -26.91 -11.35 8.42
CA GLN A 516 -28.19 -11.74 7.83
C GLN A 516 -29.27 -12.16 8.83
N GLN A 517 -28.89 -12.71 9.99
CA GLN A 517 -29.84 -13.24 10.99
C GLN A 517 -30.03 -12.27 12.15
N TRP A 518 -31.25 -12.07 12.59
CA TRP A 518 -31.61 -10.97 13.50
C TRP A 518 -32.01 -11.45 14.89
N GLY A 519 -32.18 -12.76 15.10
CA GLY A 519 -32.45 -13.32 16.42
C GLY A 519 -32.46 -14.84 16.45
N GLY A 520 -32.25 -15.38 17.64
CA GLY A 520 -32.27 -16.80 17.93
C GLY A 520 -33.68 -17.37 18.00
N ALA A 521 -33.78 -18.67 17.76
CA ALA A 521 -35.05 -19.37 17.71
C ALA A 521 -35.50 -19.84 19.11
N GLY A 522 -36.79 -20.11 19.28
CA GLY A 522 -37.33 -20.66 20.52
C GLY A 522 -36.87 -22.10 20.78
N GLY A 523 -36.68 -22.45 22.05
CA GLY A 523 -36.45 -23.84 22.46
C GLY A 523 -37.74 -24.66 22.43
N GLY A 524 -37.65 -25.96 22.13
CA GLY A 524 -38.81 -26.86 22.12
C GLY A 524 -39.31 -27.16 23.53
N GLY A 525 -40.60 -27.36 23.71
CA GLY A 525 -41.19 -27.79 24.98
C GLY A 525 -40.95 -29.27 25.26
N GLY A 526 -40.73 -29.63 26.51
CA GLY A 526 -40.59 -31.03 26.93
C GLY A 526 -41.93 -31.75 26.98
N GLY A 527 -41.98 -33.03 26.64
CA GLY A 527 -43.22 -33.81 26.61
C GLY A 527 -43.70 -34.19 28.01
N GLY A 528 -45.02 -34.23 28.20
CA GLY A 528 -45.63 -34.72 29.42
C GLY A 528 -45.43 -36.22 29.61
N ASN A 529 -45.52 -36.70 30.85
CA ASN A 529 -45.38 -38.11 31.18
C ASN A 529 -46.42 -38.55 32.22
N SER A 530 -47.26 -39.51 31.85
CA SER A 530 -48.31 -40.05 32.72
C SER A 530 -47.82 -41.13 33.69
N ALA A 531 -46.60 -41.63 33.51
CA ALA A 531 -46.04 -42.75 34.27
C ALA A 531 -44.59 -42.52 34.77
N GLY A 532 -44.05 -41.30 34.61
CA GLY A 532 -42.67 -40.97 34.98
C GLY A 532 -42.40 -39.48 35.01
N ALA A 533 -41.12 -39.10 34.94
CA ALA A 533 -40.70 -37.71 34.93
C ALA A 533 -41.10 -37.00 33.63
N GLY A 534 -41.47 -35.73 33.74
CA GLY A 534 -41.74 -34.88 32.58
C GLY A 534 -40.45 -34.51 31.86
N GLY A 535 -40.50 -34.35 30.54
CA GLY A 535 -39.35 -33.90 29.77
C GLY A 535 -39.00 -32.44 30.08
N ALA A 536 -37.72 -32.11 30.15
CA ALA A 536 -37.27 -30.72 30.27
C ALA A 536 -37.52 -29.94 28.97
N GLY A 537 -37.72 -28.64 29.07
CA GLY A 537 -37.68 -27.75 27.91
C GLY A 537 -36.29 -27.67 27.28
N GLY A 538 -36.23 -27.26 26.01
CA GLY A 538 -34.99 -26.93 25.32
C GLY A 538 -34.60 -25.47 25.52
N ALA A 539 -33.30 -25.16 25.59
CA ALA A 539 -32.82 -23.79 25.74
C ALA A 539 -33.20 -22.90 24.54
N GLY A 540 -33.44 -21.62 24.81
CA GLY A 540 -33.65 -20.61 23.79
C GLY A 540 -32.37 -20.31 23.00
N GLY A 541 -32.48 -20.19 21.69
CA GLY A 541 -31.38 -19.81 20.82
C GLY A 541 -30.90 -18.38 21.07
N THR A 542 -29.60 -18.15 20.95
CA THR A 542 -29.03 -16.82 21.16
C THR A 542 -28.91 -16.04 19.84
N PRO A 543 -29.17 -14.72 19.81
CA PRO A 543 -29.68 -13.90 20.91
C PRO A 543 -31.22 -13.91 21.00
N GLY A 544 -31.75 -13.75 22.21
CA GLY A 544 -33.15 -13.37 22.45
C GLY A 544 -34.21 -14.47 22.36
N GLY A 545 -33.89 -15.70 21.97
CA GLY A 545 -34.86 -16.80 21.87
C GLY A 545 -35.39 -17.24 23.23
N GLY A 546 -36.68 -17.52 23.33
CA GLY A 546 -37.33 -17.97 24.57
C GLY A 546 -37.03 -19.43 24.91
N GLY A 547 -36.90 -19.75 26.19
CA GLY A 547 -36.70 -21.12 26.68
C GLY A 547 -37.98 -21.96 26.60
N GLY A 548 -37.86 -23.24 26.26
CA GLY A 548 -39.00 -24.16 26.23
C GLY A 548 -39.58 -24.46 27.62
N GLY A 549 -40.89 -24.70 27.68
CA GLY A 549 -41.59 -25.12 28.88
C GLY A 549 -41.40 -26.60 29.20
N GLY A 550 -41.43 -26.95 30.49
CA GLY A 550 -41.27 -28.33 30.95
C GLY A 550 -42.56 -29.14 30.92
N GLY A 551 -42.45 -30.45 30.68
CA GLY A 551 -43.58 -31.37 30.64
C GLY A 551 -44.17 -31.69 32.02
N ALA A 552 -45.47 -31.97 32.06
CA ALA A 552 -46.14 -32.45 33.28
C ALA A 552 -45.68 -33.87 33.68
N SER A 553 -45.77 -34.20 34.97
CA SER A 553 -45.43 -35.54 35.49
C SER A 553 -46.51 -36.11 36.42
N VAL A 554 -46.41 -37.41 36.67
CA VAL A 554 -47.15 -38.08 37.75
C VAL A 554 -46.46 -37.87 39.10
N ASN A 555 -47.25 -37.83 40.18
CA ASN A 555 -46.75 -37.90 41.55
C ASN A 555 -45.73 -39.05 41.72
N GLY A 556 -44.73 -38.86 42.57
CA GLY A 556 -43.56 -39.75 42.67
C GLY A 556 -42.44 -39.44 41.66
N SER A 557 -42.70 -38.69 40.57
CA SER A 557 -41.68 -38.29 39.58
C SER A 557 -41.58 -36.79 39.40
N ALA A 558 -40.37 -36.25 39.27
CA ALA A 558 -40.18 -34.81 39.05
C ALA A 558 -40.86 -34.31 37.77
N SER A 559 -41.41 -33.10 37.79
CA SER A 559 -41.90 -32.47 36.56
C SER A 559 -40.73 -32.06 35.66
N GLY A 560 -41.01 -31.83 34.38
CA GLY A 560 -40.02 -31.26 33.49
C GLY A 560 -39.66 -29.85 33.93
N ALA A 561 -38.36 -29.55 34.05
CA ALA A 561 -37.90 -28.18 34.25
C ALA A 561 -38.16 -27.34 32.99
N GLY A 562 -38.46 -26.06 33.17
CA GLY A 562 -38.36 -25.10 32.09
C GLY A 562 -36.89 -24.83 31.74
N ALA A 563 -36.63 -24.40 30.51
CA ALA A 563 -35.27 -24.09 30.08
C ALA A 563 -34.97 -22.59 30.12
N ALA A 564 -33.68 -22.26 30.11
CA ALA A 564 -33.22 -20.87 30.05
C ALA A 564 -33.49 -20.24 28.67
N GLY A 565 -33.76 -18.94 28.67
CA GLY A 565 -33.79 -18.13 27.46
C GLY A 565 -32.40 -17.74 26.98
N GLY A 566 -32.28 -17.36 25.71
CA GLY A 566 -31.03 -16.87 25.12
C GLY A 566 -30.67 -15.47 25.63
N ARG A 567 -29.38 -15.19 25.81
CA ARG A 567 -28.86 -13.84 26.12
C ARG A 567 -29.33 -12.80 25.09
N GLY A 568 -29.35 -11.53 25.47
CA GLY A 568 -29.50 -10.42 24.53
C GLY A 568 -28.24 -10.20 23.69
N GLU A 569 -28.28 -9.22 22.79
CA GLU A 569 -27.13 -8.82 21.98
C GLU A 569 -27.34 -7.39 21.46
N VAL A 570 -26.24 -6.66 21.29
CA VAL A 570 -26.25 -5.34 20.66
C VAL A 570 -25.25 -5.33 19.52
N ARG A 571 -25.66 -4.88 18.34
CA ARG A 571 -24.81 -4.75 17.15
C ARG A 571 -24.79 -3.30 16.73
N LEU A 572 -23.59 -2.75 16.62
CA LEU A 572 -23.36 -1.35 16.25
C LEU A 572 -22.49 -1.32 15.01
N THR A 573 -23.00 -0.74 13.93
CA THR A 573 -22.26 -0.60 12.68
C THR A 573 -22.07 0.87 12.36
N ALA A 574 -20.82 1.34 12.34
CA ALA A 574 -20.48 2.69 11.94
C ALA A 574 -20.19 2.78 10.43
N TYR A 575 -20.68 3.85 9.79
CA TYR A 575 -20.41 4.18 8.39
C TYR A 575 -19.70 5.54 8.30
N PHE A 576 -18.85 5.73 7.29
CA PHE A 576 -17.89 6.84 7.19
C PHE A 576 -18.12 7.76 6.01
#